data_AF-A0A418DIP2-F1
#
_entry.id   AF-A0A418DIP2-F1
#
_cell.length_a   1.000
_cell.length_b   1.000
_cell.length_c   1.000
_cell.angle_alpha   90.00
_cell.angle_beta   90.00
_cell.angle_gamma   90.00
#
_symmetry.space_group_name_H-M   'P 1'
#
loop_
_entity.id
_entity.type
_entity.pdbx_description
1 polymer ?
#
loop_
_entity_poly.entity_id
_entity_poly.type
_entity_poly.pdbx_seq_one_letter_code
_entity_poly.pdbx_strand_id
1 'polypeptide(L)'
;MDASTAARIKQFVKLRCRSSLSYDEKLDILWLEATLREQGNLDVTGAIAHEDARDAYVSMMVPTVTMSPRRPLVYLDESFVHHHYSSHAGSLYHTDDPMTKPKHKGRRYCCIADILDDGSDVAHLLGLDIFVGGKKSGKIVKDYHAMFNHDYFVDWFGKLLDEV
;
A
#
# COMPACT_ATOMS: atom_id res chain seq x y z
N MET A 1 -29.81 -25.03 7.81
CA MET A 1 -28.59 -25.66 8.32
C MET A 1 -28.96 -26.45 9.55
N ASP A 2 -28.73 -27.77 9.58
CA ASP A 2 -29.11 -28.59 10.73
C ASP A 2 -28.13 -28.42 11.90
N ALA A 3 -28.59 -28.74 13.11
CA ALA A 3 -27.84 -28.54 14.34
C ALA A 3 -26.51 -29.33 14.39
N SER A 4 -26.43 -30.48 13.72
CA SER A 4 -25.20 -31.28 13.66
C SER A 4 -24.14 -30.64 12.76
N THR A 5 -24.56 -30.02 11.66
CA THR A 5 -23.68 -29.26 10.77
C THR A 5 -23.12 -28.02 11.47
N ALA A 6 -23.97 -27.29 12.20
CA ALA A 6 -23.51 -26.15 13.01
C ALA A 6 -22.55 -26.57 14.14
N ALA A 7 -22.77 -27.73 14.77
CA ALA A 7 -21.88 -28.27 15.79
C ALA A 7 -20.50 -28.64 15.22
N ARG A 8 -20.47 -29.29 14.04
CA ARG A 8 -19.21 -29.63 13.34
C ARG A 8 -18.41 -28.38 12.97
N ILE A 9 -19.08 -27.32 12.49
CA ILE A 9 -18.42 -26.04 12.18
C ILE A 9 -17.87 -25.40 13.45
N LYS A 10 -18.62 -25.36 14.55
CA LYS A 10 -18.14 -24.83 15.84
C LYS A 10 -16.94 -25.61 16.36
N GLN A 11 -16.95 -26.93 16.23
CA GLN A 11 -15.85 -27.79 16.68
C GLN A 11 -14.60 -27.60 15.82
N PHE A 12 -14.77 -27.44 14.51
CA PHE A 12 -13.70 -27.12 13.56
C PHE A 12 -13.08 -25.74 13.84
N VAL A 13 -13.92 -24.72 14.08
CA VAL A 13 -13.46 -23.37 14.46
C VAL A 13 -12.72 -23.40 15.79
N LYS A 14 -13.21 -24.14 16.78
CA LYS A 14 -12.55 -24.30 18.09
C LYS A 14 -11.20 -25.02 18.03
N LEU A 15 -11.01 -25.92 17.04
CA LEU A 15 -9.74 -26.60 16.79
C LEU A 15 -8.71 -25.70 16.09
N ARG A 16 -9.16 -24.72 15.29
CA ARG A 16 -8.29 -23.80 14.54
C ARG A 16 -8.04 -22.46 15.24
N CYS A 17 -9.00 -21.95 16.00
CA CYS A 17 -8.82 -20.75 16.82
C CYS A 17 -8.40 -21.16 18.23
N ARG A 18 -7.14 -20.94 18.58
CA ARG A 18 -6.65 -21.09 19.95
C ARG A 18 -7.43 -20.11 20.83
N SER A 19 -8.27 -20.63 21.74
CA SER A 19 -9.19 -19.81 22.54
C SER A 19 -8.52 -19.09 23.73
N SER A 20 -7.24 -19.35 23.99
CA SER A 20 -6.50 -18.75 25.09
C SER A 20 -5.03 -18.63 24.77
N LEU A 21 -4.50 -17.42 24.91
CA LEU A 21 -3.07 -17.13 24.89
C LEU A 21 -2.36 -17.81 26.07
N SER A 22 -1.13 -18.25 25.85
CA SER A 22 -0.21 -18.76 26.87
C SER A 22 0.14 -17.66 27.89
N TYR A 23 0.76 -18.03 29.00
CA TYR A 23 1.22 -17.04 30.00
C TYR A 23 2.29 -16.12 29.42
N ASP A 24 3.24 -16.68 28.68
CA ASP A 24 4.31 -15.92 28.04
C ASP A 24 3.76 -14.99 26.94
N GLU A 25 2.84 -15.49 26.09
CA GLU A 25 2.17 -14.69 25.06
C GLU A 25 1.41 -13.49 25.67
N LYS A 26 0.83 -13.65 26.87
CA LYS A 26 0.19 -12.54 27.59
C LYS A 26 1.20 -11.53 28.14
N LEU A 27 2.33 -12.01 28.65
CA LEU A 27 3.40 -11.13 29.15
C LEU A 27 4.03 -10.33 28.02
N ASP A 28 4.23 -10.94 26.85
CA ASP A 28 4.77 -10.27 25.66
C ASP A 28 3.82 -9.16 25.18
N ILE A 29 2.51 -9.44 25.10
CA ILE A 29 1.51 -8.42 24.78
C ILE A 29 1.54 -7.28 25.80
N LEU A 30 1.55 -7.60 27.10
CA LEU A 30 1.61 -6.59 28.18
C LEU A 30 2.88 -5.72 28.08
N TRP A 31 4.01 -6.31 27.74
CA TRP A 31 5.27 -5.60 27.57
C TRP A 31 5.25 -4.69 26.34
N LEU A 32 4.70 -5.16 25.22
CA LEU A 32 4.50 -4.38 24.00
C LEU A 32 3.56 -3.19 24.25
N GLU A 33 2.44 -3.44 24.94
CA GLU A 33 1.49 -2.40 25.29
C GLU A 33 2.15 -1.30 26.14
N ALA A 34 2.94 -1.67 27.14
CA ALA A 34 3.65 -0.73 27.99
C ALA A 34 4.66 0.11 27.18
N THR A 35 5.43 -0.53 26.31
CA THR A 35 6.45 0.11 25.47
C THR A 35 5.82 1.11 24.49
N LEU A 36 4.71 0.72 23.83
CA LEU A 36 4.00 1.60 22.90
C LEU A 36 3.38 2.81 23.61
N ARG A 37 2.89 2.64 24.85
CA ARG A 37 2.39 3.75 25.68
C ARG A 37 3.49 4.71 26.10
N GLU A 38 4.68 4.21 26.45
CA GLU A 38 5.85 5.04 26.75
C GLU A 38 6.28 5.88 25.54
N GLN A 39 6.13 5.35 24.33
CA GLN A 39 6.38 6.07 23.07
C GLN A 39 5.28 7.08 22.70
N GLY A 40 4.24 7.21 23.51
CA GLY A 40 3.13 8.13 23.29
C GLY A 40 2.12 7.65 22.25
N ASN A 41 2.11 6.36 21.91
CA ASN A 41 1.14 5.81 20.98
C ASN A 41 -0.22 5.65 21.68
N LEU A 42 -1.26 6.29 21.12
CA LEU A 42 -2.60 6.30 21.69
C LEU A 42 -3.43 5.09 21.23
N ASP A 43 -3.08 4.50 20.07
CA ASP A 43 -3.76 3.32 19.51
C ASP A 43 -2.85 2.09 19.57
N VAL A 44 -2.59 1.66 20.80
CA VAL A 44 -1.73 0.50 21.10
C VAL A 44 -2.31 -0.79 20.50
N THR A 45 -3.63 -0.98 20.59
CA THR A 45 -4.30 -2.18 20.07
C THR A 45 -4.24 -2.25 18.55
N GLY A 46 -4.47 -1.12 17.86
CA GLY A 46 -4.28 -1.05 16.42
C GLY A 46 -2.83 -1.32 16.01
N ALA A 47 -1.86 -0.75 16.72
CA ALA A 47 -0.44 -0.96 16.45
C ALA A 47 -0.04 -2.45 16.57
N ILE A 48 -0.46 -3.13 17.64
CA ILE A 48 -0.20 -4.56 17.83
C ILE A 48 -0.88 -5.39 16.74
N ALA A 49 -2.14 -5.10 16.40
CA ALA A 49 -2.85 -5.81 15.34
C ALA A 49 -2.20 -5.63 13.96
N HIS A 50 -1.66 -4.44 13.67
CA HIS A 50 -0.91 -4.19 12.44
C HIS A 50 0.43 -4.93 12.42
N GLU A 51 1.12 -5.02 13.55
CA GLU A 51 2.35 -5.79 13.68
C GLU A 51 2.10 -7.29 13.42
N ASP A 52 1.11 -7.87 14.10
CA ASP A 52 0.70 -9.27 13.88
C ASP A 52 0.33 -9.53 12.41
N ALA A 53 -0.40 -8.60 11.78
CA ALA A 53 -0.79 -8.72 10.37
C ALA A 53 0.43 -8.67 9.43
N ARG A 54 1.44 -7.84 9.73
CA ARG A 54 2.68 -7.76 8.96
C ARG A 54 3.49 -9.04 9.11
N ASP A 55 3.59 -9.60 10.31
CA ASP A 55 4.31 -10.85 10.56
C ASP A 55 3.65 -12.04 9.85
N ALA A 56 2.32 -12.11 9.87
CA ALA A 56 1.56 -13.09 9.13
C ALA A 56 1.77 -12.96 7.61
N TYR A 57 1.77 -11.72 7.10
CA TYR A 57 2.04 -11.44 5.69
C TYR A 57 3.46 -11.85 5.28
N VAL A 58 4.48 -11.48 6.06
CA VAL A 58 5.88 -11.83 5.79
C VAL A 58 6.07 -13.35 5.80
N SER A 59 5.52 -14.03 6.81
CA SER A 59 5.60 -15.50 6.93
C SER A 59 4.99 -16.22 5.71
N MET A 60 3.94 -15.65 5.12
CA MET A 60 3.30 -16.16 3.90
C MET A 60 4.08 -15.79 2.62
N MET A 61 4.56 -14.55 2.53
CA MET A 61 5.17 -14.02 1.30
C MET A 61 6.62 -14.44 1.11
N VAL A 62 7.40 -14.58 2.19
CA VAL A 62 8.81 -14.97 2.09
C VAL A 62 8.99 -16.29 1.32
N PRO A 63 8.26 -17.39 1.62
CA PRO A 63 8.32 -18.58 0.79
C PRO A 63 7.90 -18.31 -0.66
N THR A 64 6.83 -17.53 -0.86
CA THR A 64 6.29 -17.21 -2.21
C THR A 64 7.32 -16.52 -3.11
N VAL A 65 8.11 -15.59 -2.58
CA VAL A 65 9.11 -14.81 -3.34
C VAL A 65 10.49 -15.48 -3.40
N THR A 66 10.77 -16.45 -2.53
CA THR A 66 12.05 -17.16 -2.48
C THR A 66 12.02 -18.54 -3.14
N MET A 67 10.84 -19.10 -3.39
CA MET A 67 10.68 -20.36 -4.11
C MET A 67 11.21 -20.26 -5.55
N SER A 68 11.71 -21.39 -6.07
CA SER A 68 12.14 -21.53 -7.46
C SER A 68 11.24 -22.55 -8.19
N PRO A 69 10.63 -22.20 -9.34
CA PRO A 69 10.67 -20.87 -9.97
C PRO A 69 9.91 -19.83 -9.14
N ARG A 70 10.37 -18.57 -9.17
CA ARG A 70 9.68 -17.48 -8.46
C ARG A 70 8.28 -17.32 -9.03
N ARG A 71 7.31 -17.10 -8.15
CA ARG A 71 5.94 -16.79 -8.58
C ARG A 71 5.92 -15.35 -9.09
N PRO A 72 5.38 -15.10 -10.30
CA PRO A 72 5.25 -13.73 -10.79
C PRO A 72 4.37 -12.89 -9.86
N LEU A 73 4.82 -11.67 -9.57
CA LEU A 73 4.13 -10.71 -8.72
C LEU A 73 3.97 -9.38 -9.44
N VAL A 74 2.77 -8.84 -9.41
CA VAL A 74 2.48 -7.49 -9.91
C VAL A 74 2.36 -6.57 -8.69
N TYR A 75 3.33 -5.66 -8.55
CA TYR A 75 3.30 -4.61 -7.53
C TYR A 75 2.55 -3.41 -8.08
N LEU A 76 1.60 -2.91 -7.30
CA LEU A 76 0.72 -1.81 -7.65
C LEU A 76 0.82 -0.75 -6.57
N ASP A 77 0.99 0.51 -6.96
CA ASP A 77 0.86 1.62 -6.04
C ASP A 77 0.52 2.92 -6.75
N GLU A 78 0.02 3.87 -5.96
CA GLU A 78 -0.16 5.26 -6.36
C GLU A 78 0.99 6.11 -5.84
N SER A 79 1.48 7.00 -6.70
CA SER A 79 2.49 8.00 -6.32
C SER A 79 2.06 9.40 -6.69
N PHE A 80 2.51 10.37 -5.88
CA PHE A 80 2.17 11.78 -6.06
C PHE A 80 3.42 12.62 -6.28
N VAL A 81 3.43 13.38 -7.36
CA VAL A 81 4.53 14.27 -7.73
C VAL A 81 4.01 15.70 -7.90
N HIS A 82 4.57 16.63 -7.10
CA HIS A 82 4.29 18.05 -7.26
C HIS A 82 5.28 18.67 -8.26
N HIS A 83 4.79 19.41 -9.25
CA HIS A 83 5.59 20.00 -10.33
C HIS A 83 6.73 20.92 -9.85
N HIS A 84 6.57 21.53 -8.68
CA HIS A 84 7.59 22.38 -8.05
C HIS A 84 8.08 21.78 -6.73
N TYR A 85 8.07 20.46 -6.62
CA TYR A 85 8.68 19.78 -5.49
C TYR A 85 10.19 19.98 -5.54
N SER A 86 10.74 20.69 -4.56
CA SER A 86 12.17 20.80 -4.34
C SER A 86 12.49 20.17 -2.99
N SER A 87 12.91 18.91 -2.97
CA SER A 87 13.52 18.36 -1.77
C SER A 87 14.84 19.11 -1.50
N HIS A 88 15.12 19.37 -0.21
CA HIS A 88 16.40 19.94 0.24
C HIS A 88 16.80 21.30 -0.36
N ALA A 89 15.83 22.12 -0.80
CA ALA A 89 16.07 23.43 -1.43
C ALA A 89 17.00 23.38 -2.66
N GLY A 90 17.14 22.22 -3.31
CA GLY A 90 17.83 22.11 -4.60
C GLY A 90 17.10 22.95 -5.66
N SER A 91 17.87 23.70 -6.46
CA SER A 91 17.30 24.42 -7.59
C SER A 91 16.82 23.42 -8.64
N LEU A 92 15.55 23.52 -9.03
CA LEU A 92 14.98 22.83 -10.19
C LEU A 92 15.43 23.43 -11.53
N TYR A 93 16.09 24.59 -11.48
CA TYR A 93 16.48 25.39 -12.62
C TYR A 93 18.00 25.34 -12.81
N HIS A 94 18.44 25.44 -14.05
CA HIS A 94 19.86 25.54 -14.39
C HIS A 94 20.42 26.88 -13.86
N THR A 95 21.72 26.95 -13.62
CA THR A 95 22.37 28.18 -13.11
C THR A 95 22.23 29.39 -14.04
N ASP A 96 22.04 29.13 -15.32
CA ASP A 96 21.88 30.15 -16.37
C ASP A 96 20.41 30.58 -16.55
N ASP A 97 19.46 29.88 -15.92
CA ASP A 97 18.06 30.27 -15.96
C ASP A 97 17.89 31.59 -15.19
N PRO A 98 17.13 32.55 -15.72
CA PRO A 98 16.85 33.79 -15.00
C PRO A 98 16.22 33.46 -13.65
N MET A 99 16.69 34.11 -12.57
CA MET A 99 16.22 33.84 -11.21
C MET A 99 14.71 34.10 -11.11
N THR A 100 13.92 33.05 -11.18
CA THR A 100 12.47 33.13 -11.05
C THR A 100 12.07 33.03 -9.59
N LYS A 101 11.05 33.82 -9.17
CA LYS A 101 10.49 33.69 -7.82
C LYS A 101 10.02 32.24 -7.60
N PRO A 102 10.25 31.66 -6.41
CA PRO A 102 9.79 30.32 -6.09
C PRO A 102 8.29 30.14 -6.41
N LYS A 103 7.96 29.14 -7.21
CA LYS A 103 6.58 28.81 -7.54
C LYS A 103 6.04 27.81 -6.53
N HIS A 104 5.26 28.29 -5.58
CA HIS A 104 4.70 27.45 -4.51
C HIS A 104 3.53 26.57 -4.95
N LYS A 105 2.87 26.88 -6.09
CA LYS A 105 1.71 26.14 -6.59
C LYS A 105 1.88 25.84 -8.08
N GLY A 106 1.79 24.57 -8.45
CA GLY A 106 1.96 24.10 -9.82
C GLY A 106 0.96 23.00 -10.15
N ARG A 107 1.24 22.29 -11.25
CA ARG A 107 0.54 21.05 -11.57
C ARG A 107 0.87 19.98 -10.53
N ARG A 108 -0.08 19.10 -10.31
CA ARG A 108 0.04 17.93 -9.45
C ARG A 108 -0.15 16.72 -10.33
N TYR A 109 0.75 15.76 -10.24
CA TYR A 109 0.65 14.50 -10.97
C TYR A 109 0.38 13.41 -9.95
N CYS A 110 -0.67 12.65 -10.15
CA CYS A 110 -0.89 11.39 -9.46
C CYS A 110 -0.74 10.30 -10.51
N CYS A 111 0.12 9.33 -10.25
CA CYS A 111 0.35 8.23 -11.17
C CYS A 111 0.02 6.92 -10.46
N ILE A 112 -0.66 6.03 -11.17
CA ILE A 112 -0.74 4.62 -10.83
C ILE A 112 0.15 3.85 -11.80
N ALA A 113 0.94 2.94 -11.26
CA ALA A 113 1.78 2.07 -12.06
C ALA A 113 1.70 0.65 -11.51
N ASP A 114 1.84 -0.31 -12.42
CA ASP A 114 1.99 -1.70 -12.07
C ASP A 114 3.26 -2.31 -12.67
N ILE A 115 4.00 -2.97 -11.79
CA ILE A 115 5.34 -3.44 -12.03
C ILE A 115 5.37 -4.94 -11.79
N LEU A 116 5.64 -5.69 -12.85
CA LEU A 116 5.82 -7.14 -12.80
C LEU A 116 7.25 -7.49 -12.39
N ASP A 117 7.33 -8.34 -11.38
CA ASP A 117 8.49 -9.14 -11.03
C ASP A 117 8.17 -10.60 -11.36
N ASP A 118 8.68 -11.08 -12.49
CA ASP A 118 8.54 -12.47 -12.95
C ASP A 118 9.73 -13.34 -12.52
N GLY A 119 10.63 -12.80 -11.69
CA GLY A 119 11.86 -13.44 -11.27
C GLY A 119 13.04 -13.28 -12.24
N SER A 120 12.89 -12.50 -13.31
CA SER A 120 14.01 -12.08 -14.16
C SER A 120 14.90 -11.02 -13.47
N ASP A 121 16.01 -10.65 -14.10
CA ASP A 121 16.93 -9.62 -13.57
C ASP A 121 16.40 -8.19 -13.72
N VAL A 122 15.25 -8.00 -14.38
CA VAL A 122 14.65 -6.69 -14.65
C VAL A 122 13.17 -6.69 -14.28
N ALA A 123 12.68 -5.58 -13.74
CA ALA A 123 11.25 -5.39 -13.52
C ALA A 123 10.58 -4.84 -14.78
N HIS A 124 9.36 -5.27 -15.06
CA HIS A 124 8.61 -4.85 -16.24
C HIS A 124 7.47 -3.92 -15.85
N LEU A 125 7.40 -2.73 -16.46
CA LEU A 125 6.23 -1.87 -16.34
C LEU A 125 5.13 -2.42 -17.24
N LEU A 126 4.03 -2.86 -16.64
CA LEU A 126 2.88 -3.41 -17.37
C LEU A 126 1.89 -2.30 -17.75
N GLY A 127 1.69 -1.33 -16.88
CA GLY A 127 0.73 -0.25 -17.06
C GLY A 127 1.07 0.99 -16.25
N LEU A 128 0.66 2.12 -16.81
CA LEU A 128 0.89 3.44 -16.23
C LEU A 128 -0.25 4.36 -16.65
N ASP A 129 -0.88 5.01 -15.69
CA ASP A 129 -1.74 6.15 -15.97
C ASP A 129 -1.38 7.34 -15.07
N ILE A 130 -1.53 8.55 -15.60
CA ILE A 130 -1.12 9.80 -14.95
C ILE A 130 -2.28 10.78 -14.96
N PHE A 131 -2.85 11.01 -13.78
CA PHE A 131 -3.82 12.05 -13.51
C PHE A 131 -3.13 13.39 -13.25
N VAL A 132 -3.67 14.45 -13.84
CA VAL A 132 -3.14 15.81 -13.66
C VAL A 132 -4.14 16.67 -12.88
N GLY A 133 -3.80 17.00 -11.64
CA GLY A 133 -4.51 17.94 -10.79
C GLY A 133 -3.95 19.37 -10.84
N GLY A 134 -4.76 20.35 -10.41
CA GLY A 134 -4.39 21.78 -10.32
C GLY A 134 -4.94 22.64 -11.46
N LYS A 135 -5.06 23.96 -11.28
CA LYS A 135 -5.74 24.87 -12.23
C LYS A 135 -5.13 24.82 -13.64
N LYS A 136 -5.88 24.30 -14.62
CA LYS A 136 -5.74 24.67 -16.03
C LYS A 136 -6.76 25.78 -16.34
N SER A 137 -6.26 27.00 -16.63
CA SER A 137 -7.01 28.10 -17.26
C SER A 137 -8.45 28.31 -16.75
N GLY A 138 -8.64 28.52 -15.45
CA GLY A 138 -9.96 28.88 -14.89
C GLY A 138 -11.03 27.78 -14.88
N LYS A 139 -10.78 26.59 -15.45
CA LYS A 139 -11.67 25.43 -15.27
C LYS A 139 -11.37 24.72 -13.95
N ILE A 140 -12.42 24.34 -13.24
CA ILE A 140 -12.33 23.46 -12.08
C ILE A 140 -11.67 22.17 -12.55
N VAL A 141 -10.51 21.86 -11.99
CA VAL A 141 -9.85 20.58 -12.24
C VAL A 141 -10.36 19.62 -11.17
N LYS A 142 -10.88 18.47 -11.63
CA LYS A 142 -11.42 17.42 -10.75
C LYS A 142 -10.36 17.02 -9.72
N ASP A 143 -10.79 16.79 -8.49
CA ASP A 143 -9.93 16.24 -7.45
C ASP A 143 -9.46 14.86 -7.91
N TYR A 144 -8.14 14.65 -7.93
CA TYR A 144 -7.58 13.39 -8.41
C TYR A 144 -7.87 12.23 -7.45
N HIS A 145 -8.11 12.51 -6.15
CA HIS A 145 -8.57 11.50 -5.19
C HIS A 145 -9.94 10.91 -5.55
N ALA A 146 -10.73 11.61 -6.38
CA ALA A 146 -12.00 11.10 -6.88
C ALA A 146 -11.86 10.41 -8.25
N MET A 147 -10.73 10.61 -8.93
CA MET A 147 -10.46 10.02 -10.24
C MET A 147 -9.99 8.57 -10.11
N PHE A 148 -9.12 8.29 -9.13
CA PHE A 148 -8.78 6.93 -8.78
C PHE A 148 -9.79 6.40 -7.76
N ASN A 149 -10.78 5.66 -8.26
CA ASN A 149 -11.82 5.04 -7.46
C ASN A 149 -11.94 3.56 -7.85
N HIS A 150 -12.83 2.84 -7.17
CA HIS A 150 -13.02 1.40 -7.41
C HIS A 150 -13.35 1.08 -8.87
N ASP A 151 -14.31 1.78 -9.48
CA ASP A 151 -14.74 1.54 -10.86
C ASP A 151 -13.58 1.79 -11.83
N TYR A 152 -12.83 2.88 -11.61
CA TYR A 152 -11.65 3.18 -12.40
C TYR A 152 -10.59 2.08 -12.29
N PHE A 153 -10.28 1.62 -11.07
CA PHE A 153 -9.28 0.58 -10.85
C PHE A 153 -9.67 -0.72 -11.55
N VAL A 154 -10.94 -1.15 -11.44
CA VAL A 154 -11.43 -2.36 -12.10
C VAL A 154 -11.31 -2.25 -13.62
N ASP A 155 -11.72 -1.12 -14.20
CA ASP A 155 -11.64 -0.89 -15.65
C ASP A 155 -10.19 -0.81 -16.16
N TRP A 156 -9.31 -0.15 -15.40
CA TRP A 156 -7.90 0.01 -15.75
C TRP A 156 -7.13 -1.31 -15.62
N PHE A 157 -7.29 -2.01 -14.50
CA PHE A 157 -6.63 -3.29 -14.25
C PHE A 157 -7.19 -4.41 -15.13
N GLY A 158 -8.50 -4.37 -15.44
CA GLY A 158 -9.12 -5.33 -16.36
C GLY A 158 -8.51 -5.28 -17.76
N LYS A 159 -8.30 -4.08 -18.31
CA LYS A 159 -7.60 -3.91 -19.60
C LYS A 159 -6.19 -4.47 -19.58
N LEU A 160 -5.49 -4.26 -18.46
CA LEU A 160 -4.14 -4.76 -18.29
C LEU A 160 -4.07 -6.29 -18.26
N LEU A 161 -5.06 -6.94 -17.63
CA LEU A 161 -5.18 -8.39 -17.65
C LEU A 161 -5.54 -8.95 -19.04
N ASP A 162 -6.26 -8.19 -19.87
CA ASP A 162 -6.58 -8.59 -21.25
C ASP A 162 -5.37 -8.48 -22.20
N GLU A 163 -4.33 -7.74 -21.81
CA GLU A 163 -3.09 -7.53 -22.59
C GLU A 163 -2.00 -8.59 -22.32
N VAL A 164 -2.17 -9.43 -21.30
CA VAL A 164 -1.24 -10.50 -20.86
C VAL A 164 -1.76 -11.88 -21.26
#